data_AF-A0A4V2M7B9-F1
#
_entry.id   AF-A0A4V2M7B9-F1
#
_cell.length_a   1.000
_cell.length_b   1.000
_cell.length_c   1.000
_cell.angle_alpha   90.00
_cell.angle_beta   90.00
_cell.angle_gamma   90.00
#
_symmetry.space_group_name_H-M   'P 1'
#
loop_
_entity.id
_entity.type
_entity.pdbx_description
1 polymer ?
#
loop_
_entity_poly.entity_id
_entity_poly.type
_entity_poly.pdbx_seq_one_letter_code
_entity_poly.pdbx_strand_id
1 'polypeptide(L)'
;MTTMTDNEWRSFVTAGTRLAHVALTRPDGRPHVTPVCFILDGDGLAFALSPGSVKGKSLAQDRRVALCISDERQPYSFVTVEGEAQVSAEPDQIKHIATGIANRYYPSQPAEDFAESFVQAGFTAVRIGITNVIARSGLG
;
A
#
# COMPACT_ATOMS: atom_id res chain seq x y z
N MET A 1 -18.06 -8.30 16.46
CA MET A 1 -17.20 -7.31 15.77
C MET A 1 -16.75 -6.23 16.73
N THR A 2 -15.44 -5.97 16.81
CA THR A 2 -14.83 -4.99 17.72
C THR A 2 -13.99 -3.99 16.92
N THR A 3 -13.92 -2.74 17.37
CA THR A 3 -13.04 -1.72 16.77
C THR A 3 -11.62 -1.90 17.31
N MET A 4 -10.63 -1.95 16.41
CA MET A 4 -9.22 -2.01 16.80
C MET A 4 -8.72 -0.63 17.24
N THR A 5 -7.82 -0.62 18.22
CA THR A 5 -6.99 0.51 18.62
C THR A 5 -5.90 0.81 17.57
N ASP A 6 -5.21 1.93 17.74
CA ASP A 6 -4.11 2.33 16.86
C ASP A 6 -2.99 1.30 16.75
N ASN A 7 -2.59 0.73 17.89
CA ASN A 7 -1.57 -0.30 17.94
C ASN A 7 -2.05 -1.59 17.28
N GLU A 8 -3.30 -1.99 17.52
CA GLU A 8 -3.85 -3.23 16.97
C GLU A 8 -3.95 -3.20 15.45
N TRP A 9 -4.45 -2.12 14.85
CA TRP A 9 -4.55 -2.07 13.38
C TRP A 9 -3.17 -1.98 12.73
N ARG A 10 -2.20 -1.28 13.34
CA ARG A 10 -0.82 -1.21 12.85
C ARG A 10 -0.14 -2.57 12.90
N SER A 11 -0.30 -3.31 14.00
CA SER A 11 0.16 -4.70 14.09
C SER A 11 -0.53 -5.59 13.07
N PHE A 12 -1.83 -5.39 12.85
CA PHE A 12 -2.59 -6.15 11.87
C PHE A 12 -2.06 -5.96 10.44
N VAL A 13 -1.90 -4.71 9.99
CA VAL A 13 -1.47 -4.42 8.60
C VAL A 13 -0.02 -4.78 8.35
N THR A 14 0.82 -4.85 9.39
CA THR A 14 2.25 -5.23 9.26
C THR A 14 2.51 -6.72 9.43
N ALA A 15 1.58 -7.47 10.03
CA ALA A 15 1.75 -8.91 10.21
C ALA A 15 1.77 -9.67 8.87
N GLY A 16 2.80 -10.50 8.70
CA GLY A 16 3.01 -11.33 7.51
C GLY A 16 3.07 -10.54 6.20
N THR A 17 2.63 -11.18 5.13
CA THR A 17 2.68 -10.68 3.75
C THR A 17 1.29 -10.37 3.20
N ARG A 18 0.40 -9.83 4.04
CA ARG A 18 -0.94 -9.41 3.57
C ARG A 18 -0.81 -8.40 2.43
N LEU A 19 -1.67 -8.51 1.42
CA LEU A 19 -1.77 -7.53 0.33
C LEU A 19 -2.77 -6.44 0.69
N ALA A 20 -2.52 -5.23 0.21
CA ALA A 20 -3.52 -4.16 0.24
C ALA A 20 -4.24 -4.09 -1.11
N HIS A 21 -5.56 -4.01 -1.09
CA HIS A 21 -6.37 -3.76 -2.26
C HIS A 21 -6.58 -2.26 -2.39
N VAL A 22 -5.89 -1.64 -3.34
CA VAL A 22 -5.93 -0.19 -3.58
C VAL A 22 -7.12 0.12 -4.49
N ALA A 23 -8.04 0.94 -4.00
CA ALA A 23 -9.17 1.49 -4.74
C ALA A 23 -8.88 2.94 -5.15
N LEU A 24 -9.11 3.22 -6.44
CA LEU A 24 -8.91 4.51 -7.08
C LEU A 24 -10.06 4.80 -8.05
N THR A 25 -10.23 6.07 -8.39
CA THR A 25 -11.13 6.50 -9.47
C THR A 25 -10.32 6.75 -10.72
N ARG A 26 -10.68 6.09 -11.83
CA ARG A 26 -10.05 6.33 -13.14
C ARG A 26 -10.44 7.72 -13.67
N PRO A 27 -9.69 8.27 -14.66
CA PRO A 27 -10.08 9.53 -15.30
C PRO A 27 -11.48 9.52 -15.93
N ASP A 28 -12.01 8.35 -16.31
CA ASP A 28 -13.37 8.18 -16.84
C ASP A 28 -14.43 7.91 -15.75
N GLY A 29 -14.08 8.09 -14.48
CA GLY A 29 -14.97 7.90 -13.33
C GLY A 29 -15.16 6.46 -12.88
N ARG A 30 -14.63 5.46 -13.59
CA ARG A 30 -14.80 4.06 -13.19
C ARG A 30 -13.98 3.72 -11.94
N PRO A 31 -14.52 2.90 -11.03
CA PRO A 31 -13.73 2.37 -9.93
C PRO A 31 -12.65 1.41 -10.45
N HIS A 32 -11.47 1.46 -9.85
CA HIS A 32 -10.37 0.56 -10.15
C HIS A 32 -9.76 0.03 -8.86
N VAL A 33 -9.79 -1.30 -8.71
CA VAL A 33 -9.24 -1.99 -7.53
C VAL A 33 -8.16 -2.95 -7.98
N THR A 34 -6.97 -2.88 -7.38
CA THR A 34 -5.88 -3.85 -7.63
C THR A 34 -5.09 -4.12 -6.35
N PRO A 35 -4.57 -5.35 -6.15
CA PRO A 35 -3.69 -5.64 -5.03
C PRO A 35 -2.31 -4.99 -5.21
N VAL A 36 -1.65 -4.65 -4.09
CA VAL A 36 -0.26 -4.19 -4.01
C VAL A 36 0.45 -4.79 -2.79
N CYS A 37 1.76 -5.02 -2.91
CA CYS A 37 2.66 -5.16 -1.77
C CYS A 37 2.91 -3.77 -1.17
N PHE A 38 2.90 -3.66 0.16
CA PHE A 38 3.01 -2.37 0.83
C PHE A 38 3.79 -2.48 2.15
N ILE A 39 4.24 -1.35 2.65
CA ILE A 39 4.82 -1.23 3.99
C ILE A 39 4.06 -0.20 4.81
N LEU A 40 4.14 -0.32 6.13
CA LEU A 40 3.87 0.79 7.04
C LEU A 40 5.18 1.60 7.14
N ASP A 41 5.13 2.87 6.76
CA ASP A 41 6.30 3.76 6.71
C ASP A 41 6.01 5.02 7.52
N GLY A 42 6.54 5.05 8.74
CA GLY A 42 6.14 6.00 9.76
C GLY A 42 4.65 5.83 10.11
N ASP A 43 3.86 6.88 9.88
CA ASP A 43 2.42 6.90 10.14
C ASP A 43 1.55 6.64 8.92
N GLY A 44 2.16 6.39 7.76
CA GLY A 44 1.45 6.15 6.50
C GLY A 44 1.67 4.76 5.94
N LEU A 45 0.84 4.37 4.98
CA LEU A 45 1.12 3.22 4.12
C LEU A 45 1.92 3.68 2.90
N ALA A 46 2.81 2.83 2.41
CA ALA A 46 3.61 3.12 1.22
C ALA A 46 3.73 1.91 0.30
N PHE A 47 3.76 2.16 -1.01
CA PHE A 47 3.94 1.15 -2.06
C PHE A 47 4.59 1.77 -3.30
N ALA A 48 4.91 0.95 -4.30
CA ALA A 48 5.49 1.42 -5.55
C ALA A 48 4.58 1.12 -6.75
N LEU A 49 4.68 1.96 -7.79
CA LEU A 49 3.92 1.84 -9.02
C LEU A 49 4.82 1.59 -10.21
N SER A 50 4.41 0.65 -11.07
CA SER A 50 5.06 0.47 -12.35
C SER A 50 4.80 1.65 -13.30
N PRO A 51 5.76 1.97 -14.18
CA PRO A 51 5.61 3.02 -15.19
C PRO A 51 4.36 2.80 -16.05
N GLY A 52 3.66 3.89 -16.37
CA GLY A 52 2.49 3.85 -17.25
C GLY A 52 1.26 3.12 -16.69
N SER A 53 1.32 2.64 -15.44
CA SER A 53 0.21 1.93 -14.81
C SER A 53 -1.07 2.77 -14.72
N VAL A 54 -2.22 2.09 -14.76
CA VAL A 54 -3.53 2.74 -14.56
C VAL A 54 -3.57 3.50 -13.23
N LYS A 55 -2.97 2.94 -12.17
CA LYS A 55 -2.86 3.58 -10.87
C LYS A 55 -2.09 4.90 -10.93
N GLY A 56 -0.92 4.91 -11.59
CA GLY A 56 -0.12 6.13 -11.77
C GLY A 56 -0.88 7.22 -12.53
N LYS A 57 -1.56 6.85 -13.63
CA LYS A 57 -2.40 7.78 -14.40
C LYS A 57 -3.58 8.32 -13.58
N SER A 58 -4.19 7.47 -12.76
CA SER A 58 -5.33 7.85 -11.91
C SER A 58 -4.90 8.81 -10.80
N LEU A 59 -3.80 8.50 -10.10
CA LEU A 59 -3.25 9.33 -9.02
C LEU A 59 -2.68 10.67 -9.49
N ALA A 60 -2.29 10.77 -10.76
CA ALA A 60 -1.90 12.04 -11.36
C ALA A 60 -3.08 13.02 -11.52
N GLN A 61 -4.32 12.51 -11.57
CA GLN A 61 -5.54 13.32 -11.74
C GLN A 61 -6.28 13.52 -10.41
N ASP A 62 -6.40 12.47 -9.61
CA ASP A 62 -7.06 12.48 -8.30
C ASP A 62 -6.22 11.71 -7.29
N ARG A 63 -5.74 12.41 -6.26
CA ARG A 63 -4.85 11.84 -5.25
C ARG A 63 -5.59 11.04 -4.18
N ARG A 64 -6.93 11.06 -4.15
CA ARG A 64 -7.72 10.33 -3.15
C ARG A 64 -7.66 8.83 -3.43
N VAL A 65 -7.46 8.06 -2.37
CA VAL A 65 -7.25 6.62 -2.44
C VAL A 65 -7.78 5.95 -1.18
N ALA A 66 -8.29 4.73 -1.34
CA ALA A 66 -8.57 3.83 -0.24
C ALA A 66 -7.79 2.52 -0.39
N LEU A 67 -7.35 1.94 0.71
CA LEU A 67 -6.64 0.66 0.76
C LEU A 67 -7.35 -0.25 1.76
N CYS A 68 -7.71 -1.46 1.33
CA CYS A 68 -8.27 -2.47 2.22
C CYS A 68 -7.30 -3.64 2.40
N ILE A 69 -7.00 -3.96 3.65
CA ILE A 69 -6.20 -5.11 4.07
C ILE A 69 -7.11 -5.98 4.91
N SER A 70 -7.24 -7.26 4.58
CA SER A 70 -8.12 -8.19 5.30
C SER A 70 -7.44 -9.53 5.54
N ASP A 71 -7.97 -10.27 6.51
CA ASP A 71 -7.67 -11.69 6.62
C ASP A 71 -8.31 -12.48 5.48
N GLU A 72 -7.67 -13.58 5.11
CA GLU A 72 -8.18 -14.54 4.12
C GLU A 72 -8.95 -15.70 4.78
N ARG A 73 -8.93 -15.79 6.12
CA ARG A 73 -9.53 -16.89 6.89
C ARG A 73 -10.30 -16.39 8.10
N GLN A 74 -11.32 -17.14 8.51
CA GLN A 74 -12.13 -16.81 9.69
C GLN A 74 -11.35 -17.02 11.01
N PRO A 75 -11.62 -16.20 12.06
CA PRO A 75 -12.54 -15.06 12.06
C PRO A 75 -11.96 -13.87 11.28
N TYR A 76 -12.74 -13.28 10.37
CA TYR A 76 -12.21 -12.24 9.49
C TYR A 76 -11.94 -10.95 10.27
N SER A 77 -10.85 -10.28 9.93
CA SER A 77 -10.58 -8.90 10.36
C SER A 77 -10.17 -8.09 9.15
N PHE A 78 -10.36 -6.77 9.21
CA PHE A 78 -9.91 -5.87 8.15
C PHE A 78 -9.51 -4.50 8.69
N VAL A 79 -8.68 -3.83 7.90
CA VAL A 79 -8.31 -2.43 8.06
C VAL A 79 -8.48 -1.76 6.71
N THR A 80 -9.34 -0.75 6.65
CA THR A 80 -9.44 0.18 5.54
C THR A 80 -8.75 1.48 5.92
N VAL A 81 -7.84 1.94 5.07
CA VAL A 81 -7.18 3.25 5.16
C VAL A 81 -7.69 4.11 4.03
N GLU A 82 -8.16 5.31 4.36
CA GLU A 82 -8.47 6.36 3.38
C GLU A 82 -7.44 7.48 3.51
N GLY A 83 -7.07 8.09 2.40
CA GLY A 83 -6.06 9.13 2.41
C GLY A 83 -5.79 9.78 1.06
N GLU A 84 -4.73 10.57 1.04
CA GLU A 84 -4.20 11.20 -0.17
C GLU A 84 -2.81 10.64 -0.51
N ALA A 85 -2.62 10.29 -1.77
CA ALA A 85 -1.37 9.77 -2.29
C ALA A 85 -0.40 10.89 -2.66
N GLN A 86 0.84 10.74 -2.21
CA GLN A 86 2.00 11.52 -2.61
C GLN A 86 2.88 10.63 -3.48
N VAL A 87 3.01 11.00 -4.75
CA VAL A 87 3.78 10.23 -5.74
C VAL A 87 5.13 10.89 -5.95
N SER A 88 6.21 10.11 -5.91
CA SER A 88 7.58 10.57 -6.09
C SER A 88 8.34 9.69 -7.08
N ALA A 89 9.10 10.32 -7.97
CA ALA A 89 10.05 9.67 -8.86
C ALA A 89 11.51 9.75 -8.36
N GLU A 90 11.71 10.28 -7.13
CA GLU A 90 13.04 10.41 -6.56
C GLU A 90 13.65 9.03 -6.25
N PRO A 91 14.85 8.72 -6.77
CA PRO A 91 15.47 7.40 -6.60
C PRO A 91 15.55 6.93 -5.15
N ASP A 92 15.90 7.81 -4.22
CA ASP A 92 16.05 7.45 -2.81
C ASP A 92 14.71 7.04 -2.17
N GLN A 93 13.62 7.69 -2.56
CA GLN A 93 12.28 7.33 -2.07
C GLN A 93 11.81 5.99 -2.65
N ILE A 94 12.12 5.73 -3.93
CA ILE A 94 11.82 4.45 -4.58
C ILE A 94 12.60 3.34 -3.89
N LYS A 95 13.90 3.53 -3.65
CA LYS A 95 14.75 2.54 -2.98
C LYS A 95 14.28 2.25 -1.57
N HIS A 96 13.95 3.26 -0.77
CA HIS A 96 13.44 3.08 0.59
C HIS A 96 12.21 2.16 0.63
N ILE A 97 11.20 2.46 -0.19
CA ILE A 97 9.95 1.69 -0.23
C ILE A 97 10.20 0.29 -0.81
N ALA A 98 10.97 0.19 -1.90
CA ALA A 98 11.25 -1.09 -2.55
C ALA A 98 12.05 -2.04 -1.64
N THR A 99 13.03 -1.53 -0.88
CA THR A 99 13.76 -2.28 0.14
C THR A 99 12.83 -2.80 1.23
N GLY A 100 11.91 -1.96 1.72
CA GLY A 100 10.91 -2.39 2.70
C GLY A 100 9.98 -3.49 2.17
N ILE A 101 9.55 -3.37 0.91
CA ILE A 101 8.75 -4.40 0.23
C ILE A 101 9.56 -5.69 0.06
N ALA A 102 10.82 -5.61 -0.37
CA ALA A 102 11.69 -6.77 -0.54
C ALA A 102 11.85 -7.54 0.77
N ASN A 103 12.22 -6.85 1.85
CA ASN A 103 12.39 -7.43 3.18
C ASN A 103 11.11 -8.11 3.68
N ARG A 104 9.94 -7.53 3.37
CA ARG A 104 8.66 -8.05 3.84
C ARG A 104 8.12 -9.20 3.00
N TYR A 105 8.14 -9.08 1.67
CA TYR A 105 7.45 -10.01 0.76
C TYR A 105 8.38 -10.97 0.02
N TYR A 106 9.66 -10.62 -0.11
CA TYR A 106 10.64 -11.37 -0.90
C TYR A 106 11.95 -11.61 -0.10
N PRO A 107 11.88 -12.20 1.11
CA PRO A 107 13.04 -12.27 2.02
C PRO A 107 14.20 -13.13 1.49
N SER A 108 13.99 -13.91 0.43
CA SER A 108 15.04 -14.68 -0.24
C SER A 108 15.82 -13.89 -1.30
N GLN A 109 15.38 -12.67 -1.64
CA GLN A 109 16.04 -11.81 -2.62
C GLN A 109 16.85 -10.72 -1.91
N PRO A 110 18.07 -10.39 -2.37
CA PRO A 110 18.80 -9.23 -1.86
C PRO A 110 17.97 -7.95 -2.04
N ALA A 111 17.66 -7.27 -0.93
CA ALA A 111 16.79 -6.10 -0.97
C ALA A 111 17.36 -4.93 -1.79
N GLU A 112 18.69 -4.80 -1.82
CA GLU A 112 19.40 -3.79 -2.62
C GLU A 112 19.19 -4.02 -4.12
N ASP A 113 19.43 -5.24 -4.62
CA ASP A 113 19.21 -5.59 -6.03
C ASP A 113 17.75 -5.38 -6.43
N PHE A 114 16.81 -5.77 -5.55
CA PHE A 114 15.39 -5.56 -5.76
C PHE A 114 15.04 -4.07 -5.88
N ALA A 115 15.56 -3.25 -4.97
CA ALA A 115 15.34 -1.80 -4.95
C ALA A 115 15.94 -1.11 -6.17
N GLU A 116 17.16 -1.48 -6.58
CA GLU A 116 17.80 -0.96 -7.79
C GLU A 116 16.98 -1.31 -9.04
N SER A 117 16.43 -2.53 -9.11
CA SER A 117 15.59 -2.94 -10.25
C SER A 117 14.35 -2.06 -10.40
N PHE A 118 13.76 -1.58 -9.31
CA PHE A 118 12.60 -0.68 -9.34
C PHE A 118 12.99 0.71 -9.88
N VAL A 119 14.13 1.24 -9.45
CA VAL A 119 14.65 2.52 -9.96
C VAL A 119 14.96 2.42 -11.46
N GLN A 120 15.70 1.39 -11.87
CA GLN A 120 16.07 1.17 -13.28
C GLN A 120 14.86 0.98 -14.19
N ALA A 121 13.83 0.30 -13.68
CA ALA A 121 12.59 0.10 -14.42
C ALA A 121 11.68 1.33 -14.42
N GLY A 122 12.03 2.42 -13.72
CA GLY A 122 11.27 3.67 -13.70
C GLY A 122 10.01 3.64 -12.82
N PHE A 123 10.01 2.84 -11.75
CA PHE A 123 8.91 2.83 -10.79
C PHE A 123 8.79 4.18 -10.08
N THR A 124 7.62 4.46 -9.53
CA THR A 124 7.40 5.61 -8.64
C THR A 124 7.01 5.17 -7.24
N ALA A 125 7.53 5.87 -6.25
CA ALA A 125 7.18 5.75 -4.84
C ALA A 125 5.81 6.39 -4.58
N VAL A 126 4.99 5.75 -3.75
CA VAL A 126 3.72 6.29 -3.27
C VAL A 126 3.65 6.21 -1.76
N ARG A 127 3.39 7.34 -1.11
CA ARG A 127 3.07 7.44 0.33
C ARG A 127 1.63 7.90 0.50
N ILE A 128 0.93 7.32 1.46
CA ILE A 128 -0.46 7.67 1.76
C ILE A 128 -0.49 8.49 3.05
N GLY A 129 -0.85 9.77 2.93
CA GLY A 129 -1.23 10.58 4.08
C GLY A 129 -2.60 10.12 4.55
N ILE A 130 -2.64 9.42 5.70
CA ILE A 130 -3.87 8.85 6.25
C ILE A 130 -4.79 9.97 6.72
N THR A 131 -6.03 9.95 6.24
CA THR A 131 -7.09 10.86 6.71
C THR A 131 -8.13 10.14 7.56
N ASN A 132 -8.30 8.83 7.37
CA ASN A 132 -9.23 8.02 8.14
C ASN A 132 -8.79 6.55 8.17
N VAL A 133 -9.08 5.87 9.28
CA VAL A 133 -8.83 4.43 9.47
C VAL A 133 -10.09 3.76 9.99
N ILE A 134 -10.52 2.70 9.30
CA ILE A 134 -11.63 1.85 9.70
C ILE A 134 -11.07 0.46 9.96
N ALA A 135 -10.89 0.11 11.22
CA ALA A 135 -10.30 -1.17 11.61
C ALA A 135 -11.29 -1.99 12.46
N ARG A 136 -11.54 -3.23 12.06
CA ARG A 136 -12.50 -4.14 12.70
C ARG A 136 -11.95 -5.56 12.81
N SER A 137 -12.19 -6.18 13.96
CA SER A 137 -11.91 -7.60 14.21
C SER A 137 -13.18 -8.40 14.46
N GLY A 138 -13.12 -9.71 14.16
CA GLY A 138 -14.24 -10.63 14.41
C GLY A 138 -15.46 -10.31 13.55
N LEU A 139 -15.23 -10.13 12.26
CA LEU A 139 -16.25 -10.13 11.21
C LEU A 139 -16.60 -11.60 10.91
N GLY A 140 -17.75 -12.04 11.40
CA GLY A 140 -18.21 -13.44 11.36
C GLY A 140 -19.29 -13.68 12.40
#